data_AF-A0A078KV68-F1
#
_entry.id   AF-A0A078KV68-F1
#
_cell.length_a   1.000
_cell.length_b   1.000
_cell.length_c   1.000
_cell.angle_alpha   90.00
_cell.angle_beta   90.00
_cell.angle_gamma   90.00
#
_symmetry.space_group_name_H-M   'P 1'
#
loop_
_entity.id
_entity.type
_entity.pdbx_description
1 polymer ?
#
loop_
_entity_poly.entity_id
_entity_poly.type
_entity_poly.pdbx_seq_one_letter_code
_entity_poly.pdbx_strand_id
1 'polypeptide(L)'
;MKRHNSGSTLIMVAVMSAVASILAAALITLLLTANIVSEKNLNAQQAYFTARSAVDAVIAKLNDKNDASFREYVASLQDDKDYTSEMGTMSGGGNYEITLRKSGKKLKVTGRGYYPAYGASHTAVGTVNVNLAAPEDTPTLSPLHNIIYITGSQGLFIGTANITGDIVYPGPLNISSGTVVDGNVYVGGNLNVSNGARIEKNAYVSGDLSMAGHYIGGDAYCLGNVFFAGESRQIRGTLYYKGYAETANNNLSFFAPSSVKKPDLSFDMPFTSAKADTNLPDKVSAEVHANPIMITHSTALINKSGTIVSCDNYSDANRPVIIDTSDGDIYLLVNRSTTLMNRQFYVKGPNHLYIYLEGNGTTLTLTGGLPVIRMYDKNEEPKIFVIGGSGTRLELQSAEIDGVIYMPDGSIDMSGGVSDNGVQTGYAVAGSIVANRAYIDSNLKLKFVEMNLDGTPLSVLSGKAQGTDPWQIESWS
;
A
#
# COMPACT_ATOMS: atom_id res chain seq x y z
N MET A 1 3.35 -76.48 -62.81
CA MET A 1 2.34 -76.75 -61.75
C MET A 1 2.69 -75.93 -60.51
N LYS A 2 2.15 -74.72 -60.35
CA LYS A 2 2.27 -73.96 -59.09
C LYS A 2 1.11 -74.38 -58.19
N ARG A 3 1.36 -75.19 -57.16
CA ARG A 3 0.39 -75.44 -56.08
C ARG A 3 0.21 -74.14 -55.31
N HIS A 4 -1.00 -73.61 -55.33
CA HIS A 4 -1.37 -72.35 -54.67
C HIS A 4 -1.40 -72.59 -53.15
N ASN A 5 -0.60 -71.84 -52.39
CA ASN A 5 -0.42 -71.95 -50.93
C ASN A 5 -1.66 -71.48 -50.13
N SER A 6 -2.82 -72.09 -50.35
CA SER A 6 -4.06 -71.73 -49.64
C SER A 6 -4.05 -72.14 -48.17
N GLY A 7 -3.39 -73.25 -47.81
CA GLY A 7 -3.36 -73.77 -46.44
C GLY A 7 -2.54 -72.94 -45.45
N SER A 8 -1.35 -72.43 -45.86
CA SER A 8 -0.54 -71.56 -45.02
C SER A 8 -1.19 -70.19 -44.79
N THR A 9 -1.92 -69.70 -45.80
CA THR A 9 -2.67 -68.44 -45.73
C THR A 9 -3.81 -68.53 -44.72
N LEU A 10 -4.55 -69.64 -44.69
CA LEU A 10 -5.66 -69.84 -43.74
C LEU A 10 -5.17 -69.94 -42.29
N ILE A 11 -4.06 -70.66 -42.05
CA ILE A 11 -3.44 -70.77 -40.73
C ILE A 11 -2.91 -69.40 -40.27
N MET A 12 -2.27 -68.65 -41.17
CA MET A 12 -1.77 -67.31 -40.86
C MET A 12 -2.91 -66.34 -40.53
N VAL A 13 -4.04 -66.40 -41.25
CA VAL A 13 -5.24 -65.61 -40.93
C VAL A 13 -5.80 -65.99 -39.57
N ALA A 14 -5.92 -67.29 -39.26
CA ALA A 14 -6.42 -67.74 -37.96
C ALA A 14 -5.53 -67.30 -36.79
N VAL A 15 -4.20 -67.39 -36.95
CA VAL A 15 -3.23 -66.92 -35.95
C VAL A 15 -3.30 -65.40 -35.79
N MET A 16 -3.37 -64.65 -36.89
CA MET A 16 -3.50 -63.19 -36.88
C MET A 16 -4.80 -62.74 -36.19
N SER A 17 -5.92 -63.43 -36.45
CA SER A 17 -7.20 -63.17 -35.78
C SER A 17 -7.13 -63.47 -34.28
N ALA A 18 -6.50 -64.59 -33.87
CA ALA A 18 -6.34 -64.93 -32.45
C ALA A 18 -5.47 -63.90 -31.72
N VAL A 19 -4.35 -63.48 -32.33
CA VAL A 19 -3.48 -62.42 -31.79
C VAL A 19 -4.24 -61.10 -31.70
N ALA A 20 -5.02 -60.73 -32.72
CA ALA A 20 -5.84 -59.52 -32.71
C ALA A 20 -6.91 -59.55 -31.59
N SER A 21 -7.54 -60.71 -31.33
CA SER A 21 -8.51 -60.86 -30.24
C SER A 21 -7.87 -60.73 -28.86
N ILE A 22 -6.68 -61.31 -28.65
CA ILE A 22 -5.94 -61.19 -27.38
C ILE A 22 -5.51 -59.73 -27.15
N LEU A 23 -5.00 -59.06 -28.19
CA LEU A 23 -4.63 -57.64 -28.13
C LEU A 23 -5.85 -56.75 -27.86
N ALA A 24 -7.01 -57.05 -28.46
CA ALA A 24 -8.24 -56.32 -28.20
C ALA A 24 -8.73 -56.48 -26.75
N ALA A 25 -8.68 -57.70 -26.21
CA ALA A 25 -9.03 -57.94 -24.80
C ALA A 25 -8.06 -57.21 -23.84
N ALA A 26 -6.75 -57.28 -24.11
CA ALA A 26 -5.75 -56.55 -23.32
C ALA A 26 -5.96 -55.03 -23.38
N LEU A 27 -6.30 -54.48 -24.55
CA LEU A 27 -6.60 -53.06 -24.73
C LEU A 27 -7.87 -52.64 -23.97
N ILE A 28 -8.93 -53.46 -23.99
CA ILE A 28 -10.16 -53.21 -23.22
C ILE A 28 -9.88 -53.21 -21.72
N THR A 29 -9.10 -54.18 -21.21
CA THR A 29 -8.71 -54.23 -19.80
C THR A 29 -7.85 -53.03 -19.40
N LEU A 30 -6.94 -52.59 -20.28
CA LEU A 30 -6.13 -51.39 -20.06
C LEU A 30 -6.98 -50.12 -19.99
N LEU A 31 -7.94 -49.97 -20.92
CA LEU A 31 -8.88 -48.84 -20.94
C LEU A 31 -9.78 -48.80 -19.71
N LEU A 32 -10.32 -49.96 -19.29
CA LEU A 32 -11.13 -50.06 -18.06
C LEU A 32 -10.32 -49.68 -16.82
N THR A 33 -9.08 -50.19 -16.72
CA THR A 33 -8.19 -49.88 -15.59
C THR A 33 -7.79 -48.40 -15.57
N ALA A 34 -7.49 -47.83 -16.74
CA ALA A 34 -7.18 -46.41 -16.89
C ALA A 34 -8.37 -45.53 -16.48
N ASN A 35 -9.60 -45.89 -16.87
CA ASN A 35 -10.81 -45.17 -16.45
C ASN A 35 -11.02 -45.24 -14.94
N ILE A 36 -10.91 -46.42 -14.32
CA ILE A 36 -11.07 -46.59 -12.86
C ILE A 36 -10.02 -45.77 -12.09
N VAL A 37 -8.75 -45.78 -12.54
CA VAL A 37 -7.69 -44.97 -11.92
C VAL A 37 -7.96 -43.47 -12.12
N SER A 38 -8.44 -43.06 -13.30
CA SER A 38 -8.81 -41.68 -13.60
C SER A 38 -9.96 -41.19 -12.71
N GLU A 39 -11.03 -41.98 -12.55
CA GLU A 39 -12.15 -41.67 -11.67
C GLU A 39 -11.72 -41.60 -10.19
N LYS A 40 -10.90 -42.56 -9.75
CA LYS A 40 -10.34 -42.57 -8.39
C LYS A 40 -9.50 -41.31 -8.12
N ASN A 41 -8.69 -40.89 -9.08
CA ASN A 41 -7.88 -39.67 -8.97
C ASN A 41 -8.76 -38.42 -8.97
N LEU A 42 -9.80 -38.36 -9.81
CA LEU A 42 -10.75 -37.24 -9.84
C LEU A 42 -11.50 -37.10 -8.51
N ASN A 43 -12.03 -38.20 -7.95
CA ASN A 43 -12.76 -38.18 -6.68
C ASN A 43 -11.85 -37.84 -5.48
N ALA A 44 -10.57 -38.28 -5.51
CA ALA A 44 -9.57 -37.88 -4.52
C ALA A 44 -9.24 -36.38 -4.60
N GLN A 45 -9.12 -35.83 -5.81
CA GLN A 45 -8.95 -34.40 -6.04
C GLN A 45 -10.16 -33.60 -5.56
N GLN A 46 -11.38 -34.09 -5.81
CA GLN A 46 -12.60 -33.45 -5.31
C GLN A 46 -12.63 -33.38 -3.79
N ALA A 47 -12.32 -34.48 -3.09
CA ALA A 47 -12.21 -34.46 -1.63
C ALA A 47 -11.15 -33.46 -1.13
N TYR A 48 -10.00 -33.37 -1.82
CA TYR A 48 -8.96 -32.38 -1.53
C TYR A 48 -9.44 -30.93 -1.72
N PHE A 49 -10.10 -30.62 -2.84
CA PHE A 49 -10.66 -29.29 -3.07
C PHE A 49 -11.78 -28.96 -2.09
N THR A 50 -12.61 -29.93 -1.70
CA THR A 50 -13.62 -29.76 -0.64
C THR A 50 -12.97 -29.44 0.71
N ALA A 51 -11.92 -30.17 1.10
CA ALA A 51 -11.17 -29.91 2.32
C ALA A 51 -10.56 -28.50 2.32
N ARG A 52 -9.93 -28.12 1.21
CA ARG A 52 -9.29 -26.82 1.02
C ARG A 52 -10.29 -25.68 1.04
N SER A 53 -11.37 -25.77 0.26
CA SER A 53 -12.42 -24.76 0.21
C SER A 53 -13.09 -24.55 1.58
N ALA A 54 -13.19 -25.58 2.41
CA ALA A 54 -13.71 -25.46 3.77
C ALA A 54 -12.76 -24.65 4.67
N VAL A 55 -11.45 -24.87 4.57
CA VAL A 55 -10.43 -24.05 5.25
C VAL A 55 -10.47 -22.62 4.73
N ASP A 56 -10.47 -22.43 3.41
CA ASP A 56 -10.48 -21.11 2.77
C ASP A 56 -11.72 -20.29 3.19
N ALA A 57 -12.89 -20.94 3.35
CA ALA A 57 -14.10 -20.28 3.84
C ALA A 57 -13.99 -19.80 5.30
N VAL A 58 -13.31 -20.55 6.17
CA VAL A 58 -13.02 -20.12 7.55
C VAL A 58 -12.10 -18.91 7.54
N ILE A 59 -11.05 -18.92 6.71
CA ILE A 59 -10.14 -17.78 6.56
C ILE A 59 -10.88 -16.56 6.01
N ALA A 60 -11.71 -16.73 4.98
CA ALA A 60 -12.55 -15.65 4.44
C ALA A 60 -13.48 -15.06 5.52
N LYS A 61 -14.05 -15.90 6.39
CA LYS A 61 -14.91 -15.46 7.48
C LYS A 61 -14.15 -14.76 8.60
N LEU A 62 -12.92 -15.18 8.91
CA LEU A 62 -12.02 -14.47 9.82
C LEU A 62 -11.66 -13.07 9.29
N ASN A 63 -11.50 -12.96 7.96
CA ASN A 63 -11.13 -11.73 7.25
C ASN A 63 -12.32 -10.81 6.91
N ASP A 64 -13.56 -11.25 7.17
CA ASP A 64 -14.76 -10.48 6.86
C ASP A 64 -14.88 -9.24 7.77
N LYS A 65 -14.55 -8.06 7.24
CA LYS A 65 -14.56 -6.79 7.99
C LYS A 65 -15.96 -6.40 8.48
N ASN A 66 -17.02 -6.89 7.82
CA ASN A 66 -18.39 -6.53 8.15
C ASN A 66 -19.01 -7.45 9.21
N ASP A 67 -18.31 -8.51 9.62
CA ASP A 67 -18.80 -9.48 10.60
C ASP A 67 -17.72 -9.82 11.64
N ALA A 68 -17.82 -9.19 12.82
CA ALA A 68 -16.93 -9.44 13.94
C ALA A 68 -17.30 -10.70 14.75
N SER A 69 -18.51 -11.23 14.58
CA SER A 69 -19.06 -12.27 15.47
C SER A 69 -18.24 -13.56 15.42
N PHE A 70 -17.72 -13.93 14.25
CA PHE A 70 -16.87 -15.12 14.11
C PHE A 70 -15.50 -14.94 14.76
N ARG A 71 -14.93 -13.72 14.73
CA ARG A 71 -13.67 -13.41 15.42
C ARG A 71 -13.85 -13.45 16.93
N GLU A 72 -14.95 -12.92 17.44
CA GLU A 72 -15.30 -12.98 18.87
C GLU A 72 -15.49 -14.43 19.33
N TYR A 73 -16.17 -15.25 18.52
CA TYR A 73 -16.32 -16.68 18.78
C TYR A 73 -14.96 -17.38 18.87
N VAL A 74 -14.07 -17.18 17.91
CA VAL A 74 -12.72 -17.75 17.91
C VAL A 74 -11.89 -17.26 19.10
N ALA A 75 -11.99 -15.98 19.44
CA ALA A 75 -11.32 -15.41 20.61
C ALA A 75 -11.79 -16.05 21.92
N SER A 76 -13.07 -16.42 22.01
CA SER A 76 -13.68 -17.08 23.18
C SER A 76 -13.30 -18.55 23.37
N LEU A 77 -12.67 -19.19 22.37
CA LEU A 77 -12.26 -20.59 22.46
C LEU A 77 -11.22 -20.79 23.56
N GLN A 78 -11.31 -21.94 24.22
CA GLN A 78 -10.29 -22.39 25.17
C GLN A 78 -9.04 -22.83 24.41
N ASP A 79 -7.88 -22.50 24.96
CA ASP A 79 -6.60 -22.94 24.42
C ASP A 79 -6.48 -24.46 24.50
N ASP A 80 -5.85 -25.03 23.47
CA ASP A 80 -5.54 -26.45 23.30
C ASP A 80 -6.75 -27.39 23.36
N LYS A 81 -7.93 -26.88 22.99
CA LYS A 81 -9.17 -27.66 22.82
C LYS A 81 -9.65 -27.64 21.37
N ASP A 82 -10.09 -28.80 20.89
CA ASP A 82 -10.63 -28.96 19.53
C ASP A 82 -12.14 -28.66 19.53
N TYR A 83 -12.55 -27.83 18.58
CA TYR A 83 -13.94 -27.47 18.32
C TYR A 83 -14.28 -27.86 16.88
N THR A 84 -15.09 -28.90 16.72
CA THR A 84 -15.42 -29.49 15.41
C THR A 84 -16.86 -29.14 15.02
N SER A 85 -17.06 -28.68 13.78
CA SER A 85 -18.38 -28.37 13.23
C SER A 85 -19.21 -29.63 13.01
N GLU A 86 -20.53 -29.45 12.88
CA GLU A 86 -21.36 -30.47 12.24
C GLU A 86 -20.95 -30.64 10.76
N MET A 87 -21.31 -31.79 10.18
CA MET A 87 -21.00 -32.12 8.80
C MET A 87 -21.80 -31.21 7.85
N GLY A 88 -21.09 -30.39 7.07
CA GLY A 88 -21.68 -29.55 6.02
C GLY A 88 -21.60 -30.19 4.64
N THR A 89 -22.32 -29.62 3.67
CA THR A 89 -22.34 -30.07 2.27
C THR A 89 -22.10 -28.87 1.34
N MET A 90 -21.17 -29.01 0.40
CA MET A 90 -20.90 -28.02 -0.64
C MET A 90 -21.83 -28.21 -1.84
N SER A 91 -22.10 -27.14 -2.59
CA SER A 91 -22.98 -27.15 -3.77
C SER A 91 -22.55 -28.13 -4.88
N GLY A 92 -21.30 -28.63 -4.85
CA GLY A 92 -20.76 -29.65 -5.76
C GLY A 92 -20.78 -31.10 -5.25
N GLY A 93 -21.44 -31.39 -4.12
CA GLY A 93 -21.66 -32.76 -3.62
C GLY A 93 -20.60 -33.32 -2.64
N GLY A 94 -19.56 -32.56 -2.33
CA GLY A 94 -18.60 -32.90 -1.27
C GLY A 94 -19.09 -32.47 0.11
N ASN A 95 -18.96 -33.33 1.11
CA ASN A 95 -19.20 -32.99 2.51
C ASN A 95 -17.93 -32.49 3.18
N TYR A 96 -18.06 -31.68 4.22
CA TYR A 96 -16.91 -31.18 4.96
C TYR A 96 -17.17 -31.07 6.46
N GLU A 97 -16.08 -31.14 7.22
CA GLU A 97 -16.02 -30.92 8.65
C GLU A 97 -14.85 -29.97 8.94
N ILE A 98 -15.05 -28.99 9.81
CA ILE A 98 -14.03 -28.00 10.20
C ILE A 98 -13.72 -28.20 11.67
N THR A 99 -12.43 -28.36 12.00
CA THR A 99 -11.95 -28.34 13.39
C THR A 99 -11.07 -27.11 13.62
N LEU A 100 -11.39 -26.38 14.68
CA LEU A 100 -10.63 -25.24 15.18
C LEU A 100 -9.92 -25.62 16.47
N ARG A 101 -8.63 -25.34 16.57
CA ARG A 101 -7.85 -25.48 17.81
C ARG A 101 -7.03 -24.22 18.04
N LYS A 102 -7.35 -23.50 19.10
CA LYS A 102 -6.61 -22.30 19.51
C LYS A 102 -5.45 -22.68 20.43
N SER A 103 -4.32 -22.00 20.35
CA SER A 103 -3.19 -22.13 21.27
C SER A 103 -2.55 -20.75 21.41
N GLY A 104 -2.95 -20.00 22.44
CA GLY A 104 -2.55 -18.61 22.66
C GLY A 104 -2.96 -17.72 21.48
N LYS A 105 -1.96 -17.13 20.82
CA LYS A 105 -2.15 -16.30 19.61
C LYS A 105 -2.13 -17.11 18.31
N LYS A 106 -2.32 -18.43 18.34
CA LYS A 106 -2.38 -19.24 17.12
C LYS A 106 -3.70 -19.99 17.04
N LEU A 107 -4.25 -20.08 15.85
CA LEU A 107 -5.41 -20.88 15.51
C LEU A 107 -4.98 -21.88 14.45
N LYS A 108 -5.13 -23.17 14.76
CA LYS A 108 -5.02 -24.24 13.79
C LYS A 108 -6.41 -24.51 13.22
N VAL A 109 -6.57 -24.33 11.92
CA VAL A 109 -7.80 -24.65 11.17
C VAL A 109 -7.56 -25.94 10.40
N THR A 110 -8.40 -26.95 10.64
CA THR A 110 -8.32 -28.24 9.96
C THR A 110 -9.63 -28.47 9.21
N GLY A 111 -9.59 -28.49 7.87
CA GLY A 111 -10.73 -28.85 7.04
C GLY A 111 -10.60 -30.29 6.58
N ARG A 112 -11.65 -31.08 6.79
CA ARG A 112 -11.76 -32.45 6.30
C ARG A 112 -12.80 -32.48 5.20
N GLY A 113 -12.41 -32.88 3.99
CA GLY A 113 -13.30 -33.05 2.85
C GLY A 113 -13.62 -34.52 2.65
N TYR A 114 -14.91 -34.83 2.46
CA TYR A 114 -15.45 -36.16 2.25
C TYR A 114 -16.23 -36.19 0.94
N TYR A 115 -15.82 -37.04 -0.01
CA TYR A 115 -16.57 -37.25 -1.24
C TYR A 115 -17.03 -38.71 -1.35
N PRO A 116 -18.34 -38.99 -1.27
CA PRO A 116 -18.87 -40.34 -1.47
C PRO A 116 -18.96 -40.66 -2.97
N ALA A 117 -18.32 -41.73 -3.41
CA ALA A 117 -18.43 -42.25 -4.78
C ALA A 117 -18.70 -43.77 -4.72
N TYR A 118 -19.55 -44.31 -5.59
CA TYR A 118 -20.02 -45.72 -5.61
C TYR A 118 -19.09 -46.74 -4.90
N GLY A 119 -19.41 -47.07 -3.64
CA GLY A 119 -18.74 -48.11 -2.85
C GLY A 119 -17.41 -47.72 -2.17
N ALA A 120 -16.93 -46.47 -2.31
CA ALA A 120 -15.71 -45.96 -1.68
C ALA A 120 -15.87 -44.53 -1.15
N SER A 121 -15.11 -44.18 -0.12
CA SER A 121 -15.02 -42.81 0.39
C SER A 121 -13.61 -42.29 0.23
N HIS A 122 -13.50 -41.04 -0.23
CA HIS A 122 -12.24 -40.32 -0.32
C HIS A 122 -12.24 -39.22 0.73
N THR A 123 -11.20 -39.20 1.57
CA THR A 123 -11.00 -38.19 2.62
C THR A 123 -9.71 -37.43 2.35
N ALA A 124 -9.77 -36.11 2.44
CA ALA A 124 -8.59 -35.25 2.44
C ALA A 124 -8.64 -34.33 3.67
N VAL A 125 -7.46 -33.97 4.19
CA VAL A 125 -7.31 -33.06 5.33
C VAL A 125 -6.38 -31.95 4.90
N GLY A 126 -6.81 -30.70 5.07
CA GLY A 126 -5.97 -29.52 4.94
C GLY A 126 -5.85 -28.84 6.29
N THR A 127 -4.63 -28.50 6.69
CA THR A 127 -4.36 -27.77 7.94
C THR A 127 -3.65 -26.45 7.66
N VAL A 128 -4.11 -25.38 8.31
CA VAL A 128 -3.48 -24.05 8.29
C VAL A 128 -3.32 -23.52 9.71
N ASN A 129 -2.14 -22.97 10.01
CA ASN A 129 -1.90 -22.19 11.24
C ASN A 129 -2.06 -20.70 10.95
N VAL A 130 -2.75 -20.01 11.85
CA VAL A 130 -3.26 -18.66 11.68
C VAL A 130 -2.95 -17.85 12.95
N ASN A 131 -2.35 -16.66 12.85
CA ASN A 131 -1.96 -15.86 14.03
C ASN A 131 -3.11 -14.94 14.50
N LEU A 132 -3.63 -15.14 15.71
CA LEU A 132 -4.71 -14.40 16.39
C LEU A 132 -4.34 -12.99 16.84
N ALA A 133 -3.15 -12.48 16.53
CA ALA A 133 -2.86 -11.08 16.78
C ALA A 133 -2.02 -10.44 15.66
N ALA A 134 -2.66 -9.62 14.84
CA ALA A 134 -2.07 -8.33 14.55
C ALA A 134 -2.12 -7.48 15.83
N PRO A 135 -1.10 -6.66 16.14
CA PRO A 135 -1.32 -5.52 17.04
C PRO A 135 -2.64 -4.84 16.64
N GLU A 136 -3.47 -4.44 17.61
CA GLU A 136 -4.73 -3.71 17.35
C GLU A 136 -4.51 -2.39 16.57
N ASP A 137 -3.26 -2.04 16.31
CA ASP A 137 -2.80 -0.87 15.55
C ASP A 137 -1.84 -1.26 14.40
N THR A 138 -2.19 -2.21 13.52
CA THR A 138 -1.52 -2.28 12.20
C THR A 138 -2.28 -1.38 11.22
N PRO A 139 -1.85 -0.14 11.00
CA PRO A 139 -2.55 0.80 10.14
C PRO A 139 -2.50 0.33 8.70
N THR A 140 -3.65 0.36 8.03
CA THR A 140 -3.73 0.19 6.58
C THR A 140 -3.14 1.44 5.92
N LEU A 141 -1.96 1.34 5.30
CA LEU A 141 -1.29 2.49 4.69
C LEU A 141 -1.78 2.74 3.26
N SER A 142 -2.85 3.49 3.13
CA SER A 142 -3.30 4.03 1.84
C SER A 142 -2.40 5.22 1.43
N PRO A 143 -1.90 5.30 0.18
CA PRO A 143 -0.96 6.36 -0.22
C PRO A 143 -1.44 7.79 0.10
N LEU A 144 -2.74 8.06 -0.04
CA LEU A 144 -3.32 9.39 0.13
C LEU A 144 -3.88 9.69 1.53
N HIS A 145 -3.79 8.74 2.47
CA HIS A 145 -4.17 8.97 3.88
C HIS A 145 -2.98 9.41 4.74
N ASN A 146 -1.88 9.80 4.09
CA ASN A 146 -0.63 10.20 4.70
C ASN A 146 -0.26 11.59 4.16
N ILE A 147 0.46 12.39 4.94
CA ILE A 147 1.03 13.64 4.41
C ILE A 147 2.19 13.34 3.46
N ILE A 148 2.99 12.32 3.76
CA ILE A 148 4.12 11.89 2.93
C ILE A 148 4.04 10.39 2.72
N TYR A 149 4.00 9.97 1.46
CA TYR A 149 4.10 8.59 1.04
C TYR A 149 5.14 8.48 -0.08
N ILE A 150 6.27 7.84 0.20
CA ILE A 150 7.36 7.72 -0.76
C ILE A 150 7.42 6.30 -1.31
N THR A 151 7.43 6.16 -2.63
CA THR A 151 7.45 4.85 -3.31
C THR A 151 8.88 4.33 -3.51
N GLY A 152 9.86 5.22 -3.63
CA GLY A 152 11.27 4.88 -3.80
C GLY A 152 11.97 4.59 -2.48
N SER A 153 13.04 3.79 -2.51
CA SER A 153 13.79 3.39 -1.30
C SER A 153 14.99 4.28 -0.95
N GLN A 154 15.31 5.27 -1.80
CA GLN A 154 16.38 6.27 -1.61
C GLN A 154 15.84 7.69 -1.81
N GLY A 155 14.55 7.86 -1.56
CA GLY A 155 13.75 8.96 -2.06
C GLY A 155 13.50 10.09 -1.08
N LEU A 156 13.68 9.92 0.24
CA LEU A 156 13.23 10.91 1.22
C LEU A 156 14.39 11.57 1.96
N PHE A 157 14.45 12.90 1.87
CA PHE A 157 15.28 13.75 2.72
C PHE A 157 14.40 14.76 3.45
N ILE A 158 14.62 14.95 4.76
CA ILE A 158 13.93 15.96 5.57
C ILE A 158 14.96 16.76 6.37
N GLY A 159 15.06 18.05 6.08
CA GLY A 159 15.85 19.02 6.82
C GLY A 159 15.13 19.47 8.08
N THR A 160 14.49 20.65 8.04
CA THR A 160 13.71 21.22 9.14
C THR A 160 12.27 21.46 8.70
N ALA A 161 11.34 20.64 9.19
CA ALA A 161 9.92 20.76 8.87
C ALA A 161 9.01 20.57 10.10
N ASN A 162 7.84 21.20 10.08
CA ASN A 162 6.71 20.83 10.93
C ASN A 162 5.70 20.07 10.08
N ILE A 163 5.44 18.82 10.42
CA ILE A 163 4.66 17.88 9.62
C ILE A 163 3.48 17.42 10.46
N THR A 164 2.25 17.59 9.97
CA THR A 164 1.06 16.97 10.59
C THR A 164 0.60 15.80 9.72
N GLY A 165 0.26 14.69 10.35
CA GLY A 165 -0.09 13.45 9.67
C GLY A 165 1.11 12.53 9.44
N ASP A 166 0.81 11.38 8.84
CA ASP A 166 1.71 10.23 8.86
C ASP A 166 2.75 10.26 7.72
N ILE A 167 3.94 9.72 8.00
CA ILE A 167 5.04 9.57 7.02
C ILE A 167 5.24 8.08 6.73
N VAL A 168 5.17 7.70 5.46
CA VAL A 168 5.45 6.34 4.98
C VAL A 168 6.62 6.37 4.02
N TYR A 169 7.68 5.64 4.35
CA TYR A 169 8.87 5.54 3.52
C TYR A 169 9.51 4.15 3.61
N PRO A 170 9.66 3.40 2.50
CA PRO A 170 10.26 2.07 2.51
C PRO A 170 11.79 2.07 2.70
N GLY A 171 12.45 3.25 2.61
CA GLY A 171 13.89 3.39 2.78
C GLY A 171 14.32 3.73 4.21
N PRO A 172 15.63 3.96 4.44
CA PRO A 172 16.15 4.45 5.70
C PRO A 172 15.93 5.96 5.87
N LEU A 173 15.37 6.39 7.00
CA LEU A 173 14.99 7.77 7.27
C LEU A 173 15.86 8.42 8.35
N ASN A 174 16.33 9.64 8.07
CA ASN A 174 16.92 10.53 9.07
C ASN A 174 15.93 11.66 9.37
N ILE A 175 15.53 11.80 10.63
CA ILE A 175 14.76 12.95 11.10
C ILE A 175 15.65 13.73 12.06
N SER A 176 15.98 14.96 11.69
CA SER A 176 16.95 15.80 12.41
C SER A 176 16.55 17.27 12.43
N SER A 177 17.46 18.13 12.91
CA SER A 177 17.39 19.59 12.77
C SER A 177 16.09 20.23 13.27
N GLY A 178 15.58 19.76 14.41
CA GLY A 178 14.36 20.28 15.02
C GLY A 178 13.06 19.92 14.30
N THR A 179 13.07 18.98 13.33
CA THR A 179 11.86 18.53 12.64
C THR A 179 10.86 17.93 13.62
N VAL A 180 9.60 18.34 13.51
CA VAL A 180 8.49 17.81 14.33
C VAL A 180 7.51 17.09 13.43
N VAL A 181 7.20 15.83 13.77
CA VAL A 181 6.18 15.02 13.10
C VAL A 181 5.05 14.76 14.09
N ASP A 182 3.93 15.46 13.92
CA ASP A 182 2.66 15.21 14.61
C ASP A 182 1.84 14.16 13.84
N GLY A 183 2.38 12.94 13.85
CA GLY A 183 1.90 11.80 13.09
C GLY A 183 2.73 10.57 13.39
N ASN A 184 2.30 9.43 12.88
CA ASN A 184 3.09 8.22 12.94
C ASN A 184 4.16 8.21 11.84
N VAL A 185 5.26 7.51 12.10
CA VAL A 185 6.37 7.36 11.15
C VAL A 185 6.59 5.89 10.85
N TYR A 186 6.48 5.49 9.58
CA TYR A 186 6.66 4.12 9.09
C TYR A 186 7.88 4.05 8.17
N VAL A 187 8.90 3.30 8.59
CA VAL A 187 10.22 3.26 7.94
C VAL A 187 10.63 1.84 7.61
N GLY A 188 10.77 1.55 6.32
CA GLY A 188 11.14 0.22 5.80
C GLY A 188 12.60 -0.14 6.01
N GLY A 189 13.44 0.87 6.24
CA GLY A 189 14.83 0.71 6.65
C GLY A 189 15.07 1.15 8.10
N ASN A 190 16.26 1.70 8.33
CA ASN A 190 16.67 2.24 9.62
C ASN A 190 16.05 3.62 9.86
N LEU A 191 15.72 3.95 11.11
CA LEU A 191 15.27 5.28 11.51
C LEU A 191 16.29 5.91 12.47
N ASN A 192 16.80 7.09 12.12
CA ASN A 192 17.66 7.89 12.98
C ASN A 192 16.93 9.17 13.42
N VAL A 193 16.77 9.37 14.73
CA VAL A 193 16.13 10.57 15.31
C VAL A 193 17.17 11.35 16.12
N SER A 194 17.50 12.57 15.68
CA SER A 194 18.62 13.35 16.21
C SER A 194 18.37 14.87 16.19
N ASN A 195 19.30 15.67 16.73
CA ASN A 195 19.39 17.13 16.57
C ASN A 195 18.08 17.93 16.74
N GLY A 196 17.30 17.63 17.77
CA GLY A 196 16.07 18.34 18.14
C GLY A 196 14.80 17.74 17.57
N ALA A 197 14.89 16.68 16.76
CA ALA A 197 13.75 16.08 16.09
C ALA A 197 12.77 15.39 17.05
N ARG A 198 11.48 15.40 16.72
CA ARG A 198 10.40 14.82 17.55
C ARG A 198 9.40 14.09 16.68
N ILE A 199 8.98 12.91 17.14
CA ILE A 199 7.83 12.18 16.61
C ILE A 199 6.81 12.15 17.74
N GLU A 200 5.66 12.80 17.57
CA GLU A 200 4.70 12.95 18.68
C GLU A 200 3.86 11.68 18.90
N LYS A 201 3.66 10.86 17.86
CA LYS A 201 2.93 9.58 17.93
C LYS A 201 3.90 8.39 17.87
N ASN A 202 3.53 7.33 17.15
CA ASN A 202 4.26 6.07 17.13
C ASN A 202 5.32 6.05 16.02
N ALA A 203 6.38 5.27 16.23
CA ALA A 203 7.37 4.96 15.21
C ALA A 203 7.39 3.46 14.92
N TYR A 204 7.36 3.10 13.65
CA TYR A 204 7.44 1.73 13.17
C TYR A 204 8.67 1.62 12.27
N VAL A 205 9.59 0.71 12.60
CA VAL A 205 10.92 0.60 11.97
C VAL A 205 11.22 -0.86 11.66
N SER A 206 11.42 -1.18 10.38
CA SER A 206 11.82 -2.53 9.94
C SER A 206 13.30 -2.81 10.16
N GLY A 207 14.14 -1.77 10.10
CA GLY A 207 15.56 -1.86 10.39
C GLY A 207 15.87 -1.50 11.83
N ASP A 208 17.03 -0.87 12.03
CA ASP A 208 17.49 -0.38 13.33
C ASP A 208 16.90 1.00 13.67
N LEU A 209 16.67 1.24 14.96
CA LEU A 209 16.28 2.55 15.50
C LEU A 209 17.44 3.15 16.29
N SER A 210 17.94 4.30 15.85
CA SER A 210 18.96 5.06 16.58
C SER A 210 18.39 6.40 17.06
N MET A 211 18.60 6.71 18.33
CA MET A 211 18.12 7.95 18.93
C MET A 211 19.23 8.61 19.76
N ALA A 212 19.52 9.89 19.49
CA ALA A 212 20.51 10.66 20.24
C ALA A 212 19.88 11.94 20.85
N GLY A 213 19.38 11.85 22.09
CA GLY A 213 18.88 12.98 22.87
C GLY A 213 17.43 13.46 22.64
N HIS A 214 16.64 12.82 21.77
CA HIS A 214 15.26 13.27 21.45
C HIS A 214 14.20 12.18 21.54
N TYR A 215 12.92 12.53 21.34
CA TYR A 215 11.81 11.67 21.76
C TYR A 215 10.83 11.21 20.66
N ILE A 216 10.32 10.01 20.88
CA ILE A 216 9.08 9.45 20.34
C ILE A 216 8.03 9.54 21.46
N GLY A 217 6.92 10.21 21.19
CA GLY A 217 5.85 10.49 22.16
C GLY A 217 4.96 9.27 22.42
N GLY A 218 4.78 8.41 21.41
CA GLY A 218 4.06 7.15 21.51
C GLY A 218 4.97 5.93 21.67
N ASP A 219 4.48 4.80 21.17
CA ASP A 219 5.18 3.52 21.15
C ASP A 219 6.21 3.48 19.99
N ALA A 220 7.28 2.72 20.20
CA ALA A 220 8.28 2.46 19.17
C ALA A 220 8.35 0.96 18.88
N TYR A 221 8.13 0.58 17.63
CA TYR A 221 8.19 -0.79 17.14
C TYR A 221 9.40 -0.95 16.23
N CYS A 222 10.40 -1.69 16.68
CA CYS A 222 11.66 -1.91 15.96
C CYS A 222 11.87 -3.40 15.69
N LEU A 223 11.98 -3.80 14.42
CA LEU A 223 12.34 -5.20 14.09
C LEU A 223 13.86 -5.45 14.15
N GLY A 224 14.67 -4.40 14.17
CA GLY A 224 16.13 -4.46 14.31
C GLY A 224 16.62 -4.21 15.74
N ASN A 225 17.82 -3.65 15.81
CA ASN A 225 18.50 -3.21 17.03
C ASN A 225 18.07 -1.80 17.41
N VAL A 226 18.29 -1.45 18.67
CA VAL A 226 17.98 -0.11 19.18
C VAL A 226 19.20 0.50 19.86
N PHE A 227 19.54 1.72 19.48
CA PHE A 227 20.72 2.44 19.96
C PHE A 227 20.28 3.75 20.60
N PHE A 228 20.57 3.90 21.89
CA PHE A 228 20.26 5.11 22.64
C PHE A 228 21.53 5.82 23.10
N ALA A 229 21.60 7.11 22.79
CA ALA A 229 22.64 8.01 23.23
C ALA A 229 22.04 9.32 23.78
N GLY A 230 22.86 10.06 24.54
CA GLY A 230 22.45 11.30 25.21
C GLY A 230 21.90 11.08 26.61
N GLU A 231 21.36 12.14 27.20
CA GLU A 231 21.03 12.22 28.63
C GLU A 231 19.53 12.44 28.90
N SER A 232 18.67 12.13 27.92
CA SER A 232 17.22 12.36 28.03
C SER A 232 16.42 11.07 27.83
N ARG A 233 15.16 11.08 28.28
CA ARG A 233 14.18 10.02 27.97
C ARG A 233 13.76 10.15 26.51
N GLN A 234 13.79 9.05 25.77
CA GLN A 234 13.66 9.07 24.31
C GLN A 234 12.40 8.37 23.81
N ILE A 235 11.78 7.49 24.59
CA ILE A 235 10.50 6.88 24.22
C ILE A 235 9.56 7.05 25.40
N ARG A 236 8.45 7.76 25.21
CA ARG A 236 7.44 7.95 26.25
C ARG A 236 6.46 6.78 26.34
N GLY A 237 6.17 6.11 25.22
CA GLY A 237 5.38 4.89 25.20
C GLY A 237 6.21 3.63 25.50
N THR A 238 5.74 2.51 25.00
CA THR A 238 6.42 1.21 25.08
C THR A 238 7.43 1.05 23.95
N LEU A 239 8.63 0.59 24.29
CA LEU A 239 9.61 0.12 23.32
C LEU A 239 9.42 -1.38 23.04
N TYR A 240 9.17 -1.72 21.79
CA TYR A 240 9.19 -3.08 21.27
C TYR A 240 10.40 -3.25 20.35
N TYR A 241 11.28 -4.22 20.64
CA TYR A 241 12.45 -4.49 19.79
C TYR A 241 12.75 -5.99 19.68
N LYS A 242 13.40 -6.43 18.59
CA LYS A 242 13.82 -7.85 18.41
C LYS A 242 15.32 -8.08 18.53
N GLY A 243 16.12 -7.10 18.11
CA GLY A 243 17.57 -7.16 18.14
C GLY A 243 18.14 -7.07 19.55
N TYR A 244 19.30 -6.44 19.65
CA TYR A 244 19.84 -6.00 20.94
C TYR A 244 19.55 -4.52 21.16
N ALA A 245 19.70 -4.09 22.41
CA ALA A 245 19.62 -2.70 22.80
C ALA A 245 20.97 -2.26 23.34
N GLU A 246 21.52 -1.20 22.78
CA GLU A 246 22.74 -0.55 23.26
C GLU A 246 22.40 0.84 23.80
N THR A 247 23.00 1.18 24.94
CA THR A 247 22.68 2.42 25.66
C THR A 247 23.97 3.03 26.20
N ALA A 248 24.16 4.33 26.03
CA ALA A 248 25.37 5.01 26.50
C ALA A 248 25.59 4.92 28.03
N ASN A 249 24.52 4.73 28.81
CA ASN A 249 24.56 4.65 30.28
C ASN A 249 24.24 3.25 30.84
N ASN A 250 24.19 2.21 30.00
CA ASN A 250 23.79 0.85 30.37
C ASN A 250 22.41 0.73 31.04
N ASN A 251 21.50 1.70 30.83
CA ASN A 251 20.19 1.74 31.45
C ASN A 251 19.09 1.96 30.40
N LEU A 252 18.58 0.87 29.83
CA LEU A 252 17.53 0.92 28.81
C LEU A 252 16.19 1.48 29.33
N SER A 253 15.84 1.21 30.59
CA SER A 253 14.60 1.75 31.17
C SER A 253 14.69 3.25 31.45
N PHE A 254 15.88 3.84 31.50
CA PHE A 254 16.01 5.30 31.49
C PHE A 254 15.51 5.90 30.17
N PHE A 255 15.84 5.26 29.04
CA PHE A 255 15.48 5.75 27.71
C PHE A 255 14.03 5.44 27.32
N ALA A 256 13.49 4.31 27.80
CA ALA A 256 12.10 3.90 27.63
C ALA A 256 11.46 3.54 28.99
N PRO A 257 11.09 4.55 29.82
CA PRO A 257 10.67 4.34 31.20
C PRO A 257 9.31 3.69 31.38
N SER A 258 8.42 3.74 30.39
CA SER A 258 7.08 3.17 30.52
C SER A 258 7.09 1.65 30.45
N SER A 259 7.63 1.08 29.38
CA SER A 259 7.80 -0.36 29.25
C SER A 259 8.80 -0.70 28.15
N VAL A 260 9.54 -1.79 28.33
CA VAL A 260 10.39 -2.39 27.30
C VAL A 260 9.97 -3.83 27.12
N LYS A 261 9.68 -4.21 25.89
CA LYS A 261 9.25 -5.56 25.53
C LYS A 261 10.12 -6.09 24.40
N LYS A 262 10.51 -7.35 24.52
CA LYS A 262 11.17 -8.12 23.46
C LYS A 262 10.26 -9.28 23.06
N PRO A 263 9.12 -9.03 22.39
CA PRO A 263 8.18 -10.10 22.10
C PRO A 263 8.69 -10.89 20.90
N ASP A 264 8.21 -12.12 20.74
CA ASP A 264 8.34 -12.90 19.50
C ASP A 264 7.47 -12.25 18.41
N LEU A 265 7.78 -11.01 18.04
CA LEU A 265 7.01 -10.22 17.08
C LEU A 265 7.35 -10.69 15.66
N SER A 266 6.39 -11.33 15.01
CA SER A 266 6.22 -11.30 13.56
C SER A 266 5.09 -10.32 13.25
N PHE A 267 5.32 -9.03 13.53
CA PHE A 267 4.43 -8.01 12.99
C PHE A 267 4.89 -7.76 11.57
N ASP A 268 3.99 -8.02 10.61
CA ASP A 268 4.12 -7.47 9.27
C ASP A 268 4.02 -5.96 9.39
N MET A 269 5.18 -5.33 9.55
CA MET A 269 5.33 -3.91 9.33
C MET A 269 4.57 -3.54 8.05
N PRO A 270 3.79 -2.45 8.03
CA PRO A 270 2.80 -2.17 6.98
C PRO A 270 3.38 -1.83 5.59
N PHE A 271 4.59 -2.30 5.28
CA PHE A 271 5.22 -2.26 3.96
C PHE A 271 4.60 -3.20 2.94
N THR A 272 3.45 -3.84 3.23
CA THR A 272 2.53 -4.12 2.13
C THR A 272 1.92 -2.80 1.68
N SER A 273 2.78 -1.95 1.12
CA SER A 273 2.39 -0.83 0.30
C SER A 273 1.28 -1.35 -0.61
N ALA A 274 0.09 -0.78 -0.52
CA ALA A 274 -0.64 -0.56 -1.75
C ALA A 274 0.35 0.23 -2.62
N LYS A 275 1.11 -0.48 -3.46
CA LYS A 275 2.09 0.13 -4.35
C LYS A 275 1.32 1.24 -5.05
N ALA A 276 1.73 2.49 -4.84
CA ALA A 276 1.06 3.61 -5.46
C ALA A 276 0.96 3.28 -6.95
N ASP A 277 -0.24 3.39 -7.49
CA ASP A 277 -0.51 2.99 -8.86
C ASP A 277 0.37 3.84 -9.79
N THR A 278 1.33 3.19 -10.45
CA THR A 278 2.23 3.83 -11.41
C THR A 278 1.52 4.07 -12.74
N ASN A 279 0.37 3.43 -12.97
CA ASN A 279 -0.52 3.81 -14.04
C ASN A 279 -1.25 5.07 -13.59
N LEU A 280 -0.70 6.23 -13.97
CA LEU A 280 -1.36 7.50 -13.71
C LEU A 280 -2.80 7.44 -14.23
N PRO A 281 -3.75 7.97 -13.46
CA PRO A 281 -5.11 8.13 -13.95
C PRO A 281 -5.09 8.93 -15.26
N ASP A 282 -5.75 8.37 -16.28
CA ASP A 282 -5.96 8.84 -17.65
C ASP A 282 -5.01 9.94 -18.17
N LYS A 283 -4.20 9.56 -19.19
CA LYS A 283 -3.46 10.53 -20.01
C LYS A 283 -4.38 11.66 -20.44
N VAL A 284 -3.87 12.89 -20.37
CA VAL A 284 -4.65 14.08 -20.70
C VAL A 284 -5.17 13.99 -22.15
N SER A 285 -6.45 14.33 -22.37
CA SER A 285 -7.05 14.23 -23.69
C SER A 285 -6.35 15.12 -24.71
N ALA A 286 -6.35 14.72 -26.00
CA ALA A 286 -5.74 15.49 -27.07
C ALA A 286 -6.30 16.92 -27.20
N GLU A 287 -7.52 17.17 -26.71
CA GLU A 287 -8.16 18.49 -26.69
C GLU A 287 -7.45 19.46 -25.74
N VAL A 288 -7.00 18.99 -24.56
CA VAL A 288 -6.23 19.81 -23.61
C VAL A 288 -4.85 20.14 -24.19
N HIS A 289 -4.23 19.20 -24.89
CA HIS A 289 -2.94 19.42 -25.58
C HIS A 289 -3.03 20.51 -26.66
N ALA A 290 -4.19 20.72 -27.26
CA ALA A 290 -4.38 21.62 -28.40
C ALA A 290 -4.60 23.09 -27.99
N ASN A 291 -4.99 23.39 -26.75
CA ASN A 291 -5.34 24.74 -26.31
C ASN A 291 -4.20 25.41 -25.53
N PRO A 292 -3.37 26.28 -26.12
CA PRO A 292 -2.27 26.94 -25.42
C PRO A 292 -2.77 28.04 -24.46
N ILE A 293 -2.27 28.02 -23.23
CA ILE A 293 -2.53 29.02 -22.19
C ILE A 293 -1.24 29.81 -21.93
N MET A 294 -1.26 31.09 -22.33
CA MET A 294 -0.22 32.07 -22.02
C MET A 294 -0.63 32.85 -20.77
N ILE A 295 0.10 32.71 -19.68
CA ILE A 295 -0.16 33.43 -18.43
C ILE A 295 0.66 34.72 -18.45
N THR A 296 -0.03 35.85 -18.50
CA THR A 296 0.57 37.20 -18.53
C THR A 296 0.13 38.01 -17.31
N HIS A 297 0.75 39.16 -17.06
CA HIS A 297 0.39 40.11 -16.00
C HIS A 297 -1.04 40.65 -16.12
N SER A 298 -1.66 40.49 -17.30
CA SER A 298 -3.05 40.84 -17.54
C SER A 298 -4.02 39.66 -17.37
N THR A 299 -3.51 38.44 -17.24
CA THR A 299 -4.32 37.24 -17.01
C THR A 299 -4.92 37.28 -15.61
N ALA A 300 -6.24 37.43 -15.53
CA ALA A 300 -6.99 37.42 -14.27
C ALA A 300 -7.85 36.16 -14.09
N LEU A 301 -8.11 35.41 -15.17
CA LEU A 301 -9.04 34.29 -15.17
C LEU A 301 -8.52 33.14 -16.06
N ILE A 302 -8.66 31.91 -15.57
CA ILE A 302 -8.56 30.66 -16.32
C ILE A 302 -9.84 29.87 -16.03
N ASN A 303 -10.69 29.69 -17.03
CA ASN A 303 -11.95 28.95 -16.91
C ASN A 303 -12.10 27.86 -17.99
N LYS A 304 -10.98 27.52 -18.63
CA LYS A 304 -10.90 26.46 -19.65
C LYS A 304 -9.61 25.68 -19.48
N SER A 305 -9.72 24.38 -19.71
CA SER A 305 -8.60 23.45 -19.77
C SER A 305 -7.65 23.78 -20.93
N GLY A 306 -6.36 23.46 -20.77
CA GLY A 306 -5.37 23.69 -21.80
C GLY A 306 -3.93 23.41 -21.35
N THR A 307 -2.97 23.65 -22.25
CA THR A 307 -1.54 23.49 -22.01
C THR A 307 -0.92 24.81 -21.62
N ILE A 308 -0.30 24.89 -20.45
CA ILE A 308 0.48 26.07 -20.06
C ILE A 308 1.75 26.11 -20.91
N VAL A 309 1.87 27.15 -21.72
CA VAL A 309 2.99 27.31 -22.66
C VAL A 309 3.99 28.37 -22.19
N SER A 310 3.55 29.34 -21.39
CA SER A 310 4.43 30.31 -20.75
C SER A 310 3.74 30.96 -19.56
N CYS A 311 4.54 31.46 -18.62
CA CYS A 311 4.10 32.32 -17.55
C CYS A 311 5.10 33.48 -17.40
N ASP A 312 4.61 34.72 -17.44
CA ASP A 312 5.45 35.87 -17.14
C ASP A 312 5.67 36.05 -15.63
N ASN A 313 6.78 36.71 -15.31
CA ASN A 313 7.07 37.10 -13.95
C ASN A 313 6.21 38.31 -13.57
N TYR A 314 5.31 38.14 -12.60
CA TYR A 314 4.43 39.22 -12.14
C TYR A 314 4.04 39.03 -10.68
N SER A 315 4.33 40.03 -9.82
CA SER A 315 4.05 39.98 -8.38
C SER A 315 3.03 41.06 -7.98
N ASP A 316 1.74 40.75 -7.97
CA ASP A 316 0.73 41.64 -7.38
C ASP A 316 -0.33 40.79 -6.66
N ALA A 317 -0.27 40.79 -5.33
CA ALA A 317 -1.20 40.05 -4.49
C ALA A 317 -2.65 40.52 -4.63
N ASN A 318 -2.88 41.73 -5.15
CA ASN A 318 -4.22 42.25 -5.42
C ASN A 318 -4.78 41.81 -6.78
N ARG A 319 -3.96 41.13 -7.61
CA ARG A 319 -4.34 40.67 -8.95
C ARG A 319 -3.95 39.21 -9.16
N PRO A 320 -4.50 38.28 -8.37
CA PRO A 320 -4.26 36.88 -8.61
C PRO A 320 -4.96 36.38 -9.88
N VAL A 321 -4.54 35.22 -10.36
CA VAL A 321 -5.27 34.47 -11.38
C VAL A 321 -6.35 33.65 -10.69
N ILE A 322 -7.61 33.88 -11.03
CA ILE A 322 -8.71 33.02 -10.60
C ILE A 322 -8.79 31.84 -11.56
N ILE A 323 -8.75 30.63 -11.04
CA ILE A 323 -9.08 29.42 -11.78
C ILE A 323 -10.53 29.08 -11.41
N ASP A 324 -11.44 29.32 -12.37
CA ASP A 324 -12.88 29.16 -12.17
C ASP A 324 -13.32 27.76 -12.61
N THR A 325 -13.72 26.95 -11.63
CA THR A 325 -14.20 25.58 -11.82
C THR A 325 -15.74 25.51 -11.76
N SER A 326 -16.45 26.64 -11.91
CA SER A 326 -17.92 26.67 -11.82
C SER A 326 -18.62 25.82 -12.89
N ASP A 327 -18.08 25.80 -14.11
CA ASP A 327 -18.67 25.11 -15.27
C ASP A 327 -18.18 23.65 -15.44
N GLY A 328 -17.27 23.19 -14.59
CA GLY A 328 -16.71 21.84 -14.65
C GLY A 328 -15.27 21.77 -14.14
N ASP A 329 -14.69 20.56 -14.21
CA ASP A 329 -13.28 20.35 -13.89
C ASP A 329 -12.37 21.11 -14.88
N ILE A 330 -11.28 21.65 -14.38
CA ILE A 330 -10.24 22.32 -15.17
C ILE A 330 -8.99 21.44 -15.23
N TYR A 331 -8.53 21.15 -16.44
CA TYR A 331 -7.33 20.37 -16.70
C TYR A 331 -6.24 21.26 -17.29
N LEU A 332 -5.17 21.47 -16.53
CA LEU A 332 -3.98 22.20 -16.97
C LEU A 332 -2.86 21.21 -17.23
N LEU A 333 -2.28 21.27 -18.44
CA LEU A 333 -1.14 20.45 -18.81
C LEU A 333 0.15 21.28 -18.77
N VAL A 334 1.17 20.73 -18.12
CA VAL A 334 2.56 21.20 -18.15
C VAL A 334 3.39 20.09 -18.80
N ASN A 335 3.77 20.28 -20.06
CA ASN A 335 4.54 19.30 -20.83
C ASN A 335 5.94 19.80 -21.25
N ARG A 336 6.32 20.95 -20.70
CA ARG A 336 7.63 21.59 -20.82
C ARG A 336 7.91 22.29 -19.49
N SER A 337 9.18 22.37 -19.12
CA SER A 337 9.55 23.01 -17.85
C SER A 337 9.03 24.44 -17.81
N THR A 338 8.25 24.73 -16.76
CA THR A 338 7.47 25.95 -16.61
C THR A 338 7.69 26.52 -15.22
N THR A 339 8.02 27.81 -15.15
CA THR A 339 8.22 28.52 -13.89
C THR A 339 7.07 29.50 -13.66
N LEU A 340 6.35 29.32 -12.55
CA LEU A 340 5.35 30.24 -12.05
C LEU A 340 6.02 31.19 -11.05
N MET A 341 6.69 32.22 -11.58
CA MET A 341 7.47 33.15 -10.77
C MET A 341 6.60 34.29 -10.23
N ASN A 342 6.55 34.45 -8.92
CA ASN A 342 5.77 35.48 -8.20
C ASN A 342 4.24 35.44 -8.43
N ARG A 343 3.69 34.36 -9.00
CA ARG A 343 2.27 34.26 -9.37
C ARG A 343 1.41 33.60 -8.31
N GLN A 344 0.21 34.13 -8.12
CA GLN A 344 -0.80 33.59 -7.22
C GLN A 344 -1.99 33.06 -8.03
N PHE A 345 -2.36 31.81 -7.79
CA PHE A 345 -3.51 31.14 -8.40
C PHE A 345 -4.49 30.74 -7.30
N TYR A 346 -5.73 31.19 -7.41
CA TYR A 346 -6.81 30.78 -6.51
C TYR A 346 -7.89 30.02 -7.27
N VAL A 347 -8.22 28.84 -6.79
CA VAL A 347 -9.26 27.98 -7.35
C VAL A 347 -10.58 28.32 -6.70
N LYS A 348 -11.61 28.59 -7.52
CA LYS A 348 -12.95 28.95 -7.08
C LYS A 348 -13.98 28.15 -7.85
N GLY A 349 -14.87 27.48 -7.14
CA GLY A 349 -15.96 26.72 -7.73
C GLY A 349 -16.14 25.35 -7.08
N PRO A 350 -17.21 24.63 -7.45
CA PRO A 350 -17.55 23.35 -6.83
C PRO A 350 -16.69 22.19 -7.36
N ASN A 351 -16.14 22.30 -8.58
CA ASN A 351 -15.38 21.24 -9.25
C ASN A 351 -13.86 21.37 -9.03
N HIS A 352 -13.07 20.50 -9.66
CA HIS A 352 -11.66 20.31 -9.34
C HIS A 352 -10.71 21.00 -10.32
N LEU A 353 -9.50 21.28 -9.85
CA LEU A 353 -8.36 21.62 -10.68
C LEU A 353 -7.39 20.42 -10.74
N TYR A 354 -7.09 19.96 -11.95
CA TYR A 354 -6.04 18.99 -12.21
C TYR A 354 -4.89 19.67 -12.96
N ILE A 355 -3.67 19.53 -12.43
CA ILE A 355 -2.42 19.98 -13.05
C ILE A 355 -1.62 18.73 -13.40
N TYR A 356 -1.56 18.39 -14.68
CA TYR A 356 -0.80 17.26 -15.18
C TYR A 356 0.61 17.68 -15.59
N LEU A 357 1.61 16.97 -15.08
CA LEU A 357 2.98 17.05 -15.55
C LEU A 357 3.26 15.86 -16.46
N GLU A 358 3.67 16.13 -17.70
CA GLU A 358 4.02 15.10 -18.67
C GLU A 358 5.36 15.38 -19.34
N GLY A 359 6.02 14.32 -19.80
CA GLY A 359 7.29 14.41 -20.49
C GLY A 359 8.49 14.24 -19.55
N ASN A 360 9.47 13.49 -20.02
CA ASN A 360 10.71 13.24 -19.28
C ASN A 360 11.51 14.55 -19.17
N GLY A 361 11.86 14.95 -17.95
CA GLY A 361 12.58 16.18 -17.66
C GLY A 361 11.69 17.42 -17.50
N THR A 362 10.36 17.26 -17.49
CA THR A 362 9.43 18.36 -17.26
C THR A 362 9.39 18.75 -15.78
N THR A 363 9.68 20.02 -15.51
CA THR A 363 9.62 20.60 -14.16
C THR A 363 8.56 21.70 -14.07
N LEU A 364 7.65 21.62 -13.10
CA LEU A 364 6.85 22.77 -12.68
C LEU A 364 7.52 23.42 -11.47
N THR A 365 7.98 24.66 -11.60
CA THR A 365 8.64 25.39 -10.51
C THR A 365 7.77 26.54 -10.05
N LEU A 366 7.40 26.59 -8.78
CA LEU A 366 6.81 27.75 -8.12
C LEU A 366 7.91 28.43 -7.32
N THR A 367 8.26 29.67 -7.67
CA THR A 367 9.32 30.43 -6.99
C THR A 367 9.04 31.94 -6.92
N GLY A 368 9.79 32.66 -6.09
CA GLY A 368 9.65 34.11 -5.88
C GLY A 368 8.80 34.50 -4.66
N GLY A 369 8.35 35.75 -4.62
CA GLY A 369 7.52 36.38 -3.59
C GLY A 369 6.16 35.73 -3.38
N LEU A 370 6.17 34.58 -2.69
CA LEU A 370 5.02 33.80 -2.24
C LEU A 370 4.08 33.36 -3.37
N PRO A 371 4.58 32.56 -4.34
CA PRO A 371 3.72 31.91 -5.32
C PRO A 371 2.81 30.89 -4.63
N VAL A 372 1.55 30.83 -5.07
CA VAL A 372 0.54 29.95 -4.45
C VAL A 372 -0.35 29.30 -5.48
N ILE A 373 -0.81 28.07 -5.19
CA ILE A 373 -1.95 27.43 -5.85
C ILE A 373 -2.87 26.91 -4.75
N ARG A 374 -3.94 27.65 -4.46
CA ARG A 374 -4.77 27.41 -3.27
C ARG A 374 -6.25 27.53 -3.56
N MET A 375 -7.07 27.03 -2.66
CA MET A 375 -8.50 27.34 -2.68
C MET A 375 -8.71 28.83 -2.40
N TYR A 376 -9.70 29.42 -3.07
CA TYR A 376 -10.07 30.82 -2.86
C TYR A 376 -10.63 31.03 -1.44
N ASP A 377 -11.52 30.14 -0.98
CA ASP A 377 -11.92 30.05 0.42
C ASP A 377 -11.03 29.02 1.13
N LYS A 378 -10.31 29.46 2.17
CA LYS A 378 -9.40 28.63 2.95
C LYS A 378 -10.11 27.59 3.83
N ASN A 379 -11.43 27.71 3.99
CA ASN A 379 -12.24 26.77 4.74
C ASN A 379 -12.86 25.69 3.86
N GLU A 380 -12.78 25.83 2.54
CA GLU A 380 -13.20 24.78 1.62
C GLU A 380 -12.20 23.62 1.66
N GLU A 381 -12.74 22.41 1.46
CA GLU A 381 -11.93 21.23 1.22
C GLU A 381 -11.04 21.44 -0.02
N PRO A 382 -9.75 21.03 0.01
CA PRO A 382 -8.89 21.18 -1.15
C PRO A 382 -9.36 20.35 -2.34
N LYS A 383 -9.44 20.98 -3.52
CA LYS A 383 -9.89 20.35 -4.78
C LYS A 383 -8.83 20.45 -5.88
N ILE A 384 -7.57 20.48 -5.48
CA ILE A 384 -6.42 20.69 -6.35
C ILE A 384 -5.60 19.42 -6.38
N PHE A 385 -5.30 18.96 -7.59
CA PHE A 385 -4.55 17.73 -7.83
C PHE A 385 -3.37 18.04 -8.76
N VAL A 386 -2.16 17.76 -8.31
CA VAL A 386 -0.96 17.76 -9.15
C VAL A 386 -0.60 16.32 -9.45
N ILE A 387 -0.66 15.92 -10.71
CA ILE A 387 -0.48 14.53 -11.15
C ILE A 387 0.71 14.47 -12.10
N GLY A 388 1.68 13.60 -11.84
CA GLY A 388 2.93 13.56 -12.62
C GLY A 388 3.54 12.18 -12.75
N GLY A 389 4.12 11.92 -13.93
CA GLY A 389 4.69 10.62 -14.29
C GLY A 389 6.19 10.51 -14.08
N SER A 390 6.75 9.42 -14.60
CA SER A 390 8.20 9.20 -14.56
C SER A 390 8.95 10.37 -15.23
N GLY A 391 10.00 10.85 -14.54
CA GLY A 391 10.84 11.95 -15.03
C GLY A 391 10.24 13.35 -14.87
N THR A 392 9.09 13.48 -14.21
CA THR A 392 8.49 14.78 -13.90
C THR A 392 8.90 15.26 -12.51
N ARG A 393 8.97 16.59 -12.34
CA ARG A 393 9.41 17.23 -11.10
C ARG A 393 8.53 18.42 -10.71
N LEU A 394 8.17 18.50 -9.44
CA LEU A 394 7.54 19.67 -8.84
C LEU A 394 8.53 20.36 -7.89
N GLU A 395 8.79 21.65 -8.08
CA GLU A 395 9.66 22.43 -7.22
C GLU A 395 8.87 23.56 -6.53
N LEU A 396 8.88 23.56 -5.20
CA LEU A 396 8.21 24.55 -4.36
C LEU A 396 9.26 25.36 -3.59
N GLN A 397 9.55 26.57 -4.07
CA GLN A 397 10.52 27.47 -3.45
C GLN A 397 9.80 28.65 -2.82
N SER A 398 9.68 28.66 -1.49
CA SER A 398 8.84 29.62 -0.76
C SER A 398 7.39 29.66 -1.28
N ALA A 399 6.90 28.51 -1.73
CA ALA A 399 5.62 28.35 -2.40
C ALA A 399 4.65 27.51 -1.56
N GLU A 400 3.35 27.66 -1.83
CA GLU A 400 2.30 26.95 -1.10
C GLU A 400 1.27 26.33 -2.06
N ILE A 401 0.92 25.07 -1.83
CA ILE A 401 -0.14 24.34 -2.55
C ILE A 401 -1.14 23.72 -1.56
N ASP A 402 -2.45 23.95 -1.78
CA ASP A 402 -3.51 23.29 -1.03
C ASP A 402 -4.09 22.14 -1.87
N GLY A 403 -3.54 20.93 -1.80
CA GLY A 403 -4.02 19.83 -2.64
C GLY A 403 -3.26 18.50 -2.54
N VAL A 404 -3.70 17.52 -3.34
CA VAL A 404 -3.00 16.24 -3.51
C VAL A 404 -1.88 16.43 -4.54
N ILE A 405 -0.68 15.98 -4.19
CA ILE A 405 0.41 15.80 -5.14
C ILE A 405 0.60 14.29 -5.32
N TYR A 406 0.26 13.78 -6.50
CA TYR A 406 0.35 12.37 -6.86
C TYR A 406 1.35 12.16 -8.01
N MET A 407 2.60 11.90 -7.63
CA MET A 407 3.74 11.72 -8.52
C MET A 407 4.51 10.44 -8.19
N PRO A 408 3.90 9.25 -8.21
CA PRO A 408 4.49 8.01 -7.68
C PRO A 408 5.81 7.59 -8.34
N ASP A 409 6.09 8.07 -9.56
CA ASP A 409 7.36 7.88 -10.29
C ASP A 409 8.13 9.20 -10.53
N GLY A 410 7.62 10.32 -10.00
CA GLY A 410 8.21 11.65 -10.09
C GLY A 410 8.87 12.11 -8.81
N SER A 411 9.43 13.32 -8.83
CA SER A 411 10.10 13.92 -7.67
C SER A 411 9.49 15.25 -7.26
N ILE A 412 9.55 15.54 -5.96
CA ILE A 412 9.21 16.83 -5.40
C ILE A 412 10.40 17.40 -4.62
N ASP A 413 10.66 18.70 -4.80
CA ASP A 413 11.65 19.43 -4.01
C ASP A 413 10.99 20.66 -3.40
N MET A 414 11.20 20.85 -2.11
CA MET A 414 10.59 21.92 -1.36
C MET A 414 11.65 22.63 -0.53
N SER A 415 11.62 23.96 -0.53
CA SER A 415 12.46 24.79 0.31
C SER A 415 11.65 25.98 0.82
N GLY A 416 11.67 26.22 2.13
CA GLY A 416 11.03 27.39 2.72
C GLY A 416 11.84 28.67 2.47
N GLY A 417 11.15 29.81 2.48
CA GLY A 417 11.79 31.12 2.48
C GLY A 417 12.02 31.61 3.91
N VAL A 418 13.13 32.31 4.13
CA VAL A 418 13.30 33.16 5.32
C VAL A 418 12.77 34.53 4.91
N SER A 419 11.61 34.96 5.45
CA SER A 419 11.23 36.37 5.29
C SER A 419 12.19 37.23 6.13
N ASP A 420 12.50 38.45 5.68
CA ASP A 420 13.39 39.40 6.37
C ASP A 420 12.96 39.71 7.83
N ASN A 421 11.73 39.35 8.22
CA ASN A 421 11.16 39.55 9.55
C ASN A 421 10.93 38.26 10.36
N GLY A 422 11.47 37.12 9.92
CA GLY A 422 11.44 35.86 10.70
C GLY A 422 10.06 35.20 10.83
N VAL A 423 9.05 35.68 10.08
CA VAL A 423 7.73 35.01 10.02
C VAL A 423 7.77 34.01 8.87
N GLN A 424 7.69 32.73 9.23
CA GLN A 424 7.50 31.63 8.28
C GLN A 424 6.36 31.95 7.32
N THR A 425 6.63 31.78 6.03
CA THR A 425 5.59 31.64 5.01
C THR A 425 4.71 30.44 5.37
N GLY A 426 3.45 30.41 4.95
CA GLY A 426 2.50 29.37 5.32
C GLY A 426 2.88 27.97 4.83
N TYR A 427 1.95 27.03 4.93
CA TYR A 427 2.18 25.62 4.58
C TYR A 427 2.69 25.46 3.16
N ALA A 428 3.82 24.78 2.98
CA ALA A 428 4.29 24.44 1.64
C ALA A 428 3.31 23.50 0.93
N VAL A 429 2.73 22.57 1.70
CA VAL A 429 1.64 21.70 1.25
C VAL A 429 0.60 21.56 2.35
N ALA A 430 -0.67 21.80 2.03
CA ALA A 430 -1.82 21.38 2.80
C ALA A 430 -2.60 20.31 2.01
N GLY A 431 -2.42 19.04 2.34
CA GLY A 431 -2.97 17.91 1.57
C GLY A 431 -2.17 16.62 1.75
N SER A 432 -1.81 15.96 0.65
CA SER A 432 -1.06 14.70 0.66
C SER A 432 0.00 14.67 -0.44
N ILE A 433 1.15 14.06 -0.17
CA ILE A 433 2.26 13.92 -1.11
C ILE A 433 2.54 12.44 -1.33
N VAL A 434 2.35 11.98 -2.56
CA VAL A 434 2.82 10.68 -3.05
C VAL A 434 3.92 10.94 -4.07
N ALA A 435 5.14 10.50 -3.80
CA ALA A 435 6.27 10.74 -4.70
C ALA A 435 7.24 9.55 -4.78
N ASN A 436 8.02 9.43 -5.85
CA ASN A 436 9.18 8.53 -5.85
C ASN A 436 10.30 9.07 -4.97
N ARG A 437 10.46 10.40 -5.00
CA ARG A 437 11.47 11.14 -4.24
C ARG A 437 10.89 12.44 -3.74
N ALA A 438 11.15 12.76 -2.48
CA ALA A 438 10.88 14.06 -1.88
C ALA A 438 12.14 14.60 -1.20
N TYR A 439 12.57 15.78 -1.61
CA TYR A 439 13.58 16.57 -0.91
C TYR A 439 12.88 17.71 -0.15
N ILE A 440 12.79 17.57 1.16
CA ILE A 440 12.17 18.53 2.06
C ILE A 440 13.32 19.26 2.76
N ASP A 441 13.63 20.49 2.36
CA ASP A 441 14.73 21.25 2.96
C ASP A 441 14.33 21.82 4.33
N SER A 442 14.43 23.13 4.51
CA SER A 442 14.33 23.78 5.80
C SER A 442 13.20 24.81 5.82
N ASN A 443 12.67 25.08 7.01
CA ASN A 443 11.62 26.06 7.28
C ASN A 443 10.28 25.74 6.62
N LEU A 444 9.93 24.46 6.51
CA LEU A 444 8.69 24.02 5.86
C LEU A 444 7.61 23.66 6.89
N LYS A 445 6.36 23.87 6.50
CA LYS A 445 5.18 23.33 7.18
C LYS A 445 4.40 22.48 6.19
N LEU A 446 4.13 21.23 6.57
CA LEU A 446 3.34 20.29 5.78
C LEU A 446 2.14 19.87 6.63
N LYS A 447 0.94 20.10 6.13
CA LYS A 447 -0.30 19.80 6.85
C LYS A 447 -1.07 18.73 6.12
N PHE A 448 -1.26 17.58 6.75
CA PHE A 448 -2.23 16.63 6.24
C PHE A 448 -3.62 17.24 6.19
N VAL A 449 -4.25 17.15 5.03
CA VAL A 449 -5.68 17.42 4.85
C VAL A 449 -6.24 16.25 4.05
N GLU A 450 -7.16 15.51 4.66
CA GLU A 450 -7.88 14.45 3.98
C GLU A 450 -8.77 15.05 2.89
N MET A 451 -8.81 14.38 1.74
CA MET A 451 -9.58 14.82 0.58
C MET A 451 -10.50 13.70 0.12
N ASN A 452 -11.70 14.07 -0.26
CA ASN A 452 -12.66 13.25 -0.94
C ASN A 452 -12.16 13.00 -2.37
N LEU A 453 -11.86 11.74 -2.66
CA LEU A 453 -11.39 11.31 -3.96
C LEU A 453 -12.53 10.84 -4.87
N ASP A 454 -13.77 10.80 -4.40
CA ASP A 454 -14.91 10.30 -5.16
C ASP A 454 -15.14 11.13 -6.42
N GLY A 455 -15.31 10.44 -7.55
CA GLY A 455 -15.44 11.09 -8.86
C GLY A 455 -14.16 11.70 -9.41
N THR A 456 -13.04 11.63 -8.68
CA THR A 456 -11.74 12.07 -9.18
C THR A 456 -11.00 10.92 -9.88
N PRO A 457 -10.01 11.22 -10.74
CA PRO A 457 -9.13 10.20 -11.31
C PRO A 457 -8.37 9.36 -10.27
N LEU A 458 -8.20 9.89 -9.04
CA LEU A 458 -7.54 9.19 -7.93
C LEU A 458 -8.51 8.36 -7.07
N SER A 459 -9.81 8.30 -7.41
CA SER A 459 -10.80 7.43 -6.73
C SER A 459 -10.39 5.96 -6.71
N VAL A 460 -9.57 5.49 -7.67
CA VAL A 460 -9.00 4.13 -7.64
C VAL A 460 -8.14 3.85 -6.39
N LEU A 461 -7.70 4.91 -5.69
CA LEU A 461 -6.91 4.84 -4.47
C LEU A 461 -7.77 4.96 -3.20
N SER A 462 -9.02 5.43 -3.30
CA SER A 462 -9.93 5.59 -2.15
C SER A 462 -10.37 4.25 -1.52
N GLY A 463 -10.13 3.13 -2.20
CA GLY A 463 -10.35 1.77 -1.70
C GLY A 463 -9.08 0.96 -1.39
N LYS A 464 -7.87 1.46 -1.65
CA LYS A 464 -6.62 0.69 -1.50
C LYS A 464 -6.02 0.77 -0.08
N ALA A 465 -6.87 0.74 0.94
CA ALA A 465 -6.46 0.26 2.26
C ALA A 465 -6.34 -1.28 2.23
N GLN A 466 -5.41 -1.80 1.42
CA GLN A 466 -4.88 -3.15 1.65
C GLN A 466 -3.94 -3.08 2.85
N GLY A 467 -4.53 -2.90 4.04
CA GLY A 467 -3.94 -3.56 5.18
C GLY A 467 -3.90 -5.04 4.87
N THR A 468 -2.72 -5.62 5.02
CA THR A 468 -2.54 -7.06 5.18
C THR A 468 -3.76 -7.66 5.86
N ASP A 469 -4.40 -8.63 5.20
CA ASP A 469 -5.34 -9.51 5.88
C ASP A 469 -4.66 -9.98 7.19
N PRO A 470 -5.27 -9.80 8.37
CA PRO A 470 -4.60 -10.01 9.67
C PRO A 470 -4.19 -11.47 9.95
N TRP A 471 -4.32 -12.35 8.95
CA TRP A 471 -4.27 -13.79 9.07
C TRP A 471 -3.45 -14.36 7.92
N GLN A 472 -2.13 -14.36 8.08
CA GLN A 472 -1.24 -15.02 7.12
C GLN A 472 -1.18 -16.53 7.39
N ILE A 473 -1.30 -17.29 6.31
CA ILE A 473 -1.13 -18.75 6.30
C ILE A 473 0.34 -19.05 6.61
N GLU A 474 0.64 -19.57 7.80
CA GLU A 474 2.03 -19.87 8.18
C GLU A 474 2.58 -21.12 7.45
N SER A 475 1.73 -22.09 7.10
CA SER A 475 2.09 -23.29 6.33
C SER A 475 0.85 -24.11 5.95
N TRP A 476 0.95 -24.89 4.88
CA TRP A 476 0.01 -25.94 4.50
C TRP A 476 0.63 -27.31 4.78
N SER A 477 -0.15 -28.22 5.36
CA SER A 477 0.19 -29.65 5.45
C SER A 477 -0.99 -30.52 5.09
#